data_AF-A0A951T6E9-F1
#
_entry.id   AF-A0A951T6E9-F1
#
_cell.length_a   1.000
_cell.length_b   1.000
_cell.length_c   1.000
_cell.angle_alpha   90.00
_cell.angle_beta   90.00
_cell.angle_gamma   90.00
#
_symmetry.space_group_name_H-M   'P 1'
#
loop_
_entity.id
_entity.type
_entity.pdbx_description
1 polymer ?
#
loop_
_entity_poly.entity_id
_entity_poly.type
_entity_poly.pdbx_seq_one_letter_code
_entity_poly.pdbx_strand_id
1 'polypeptide(L)'
;MAAENGGRGSDAIPEDGLATRVGAQVQRAAARMAQDAFAQVFRLSVNEDEEGRARGVEGLGRGMLGWVAEAADESARSLRLAMLMAGLDQWGLAYSRAFRLQAIPALTELLGALRVGLDPREEARLEQDFAAVDAAEGNAIDFKIELRRAIHMALWHAMIACDEREEATAILVQLGRMLFGLTRHMPTLGWRLVADTLASIQIHCLSDGLAGEGLAREMTESLFAALHQELPEEQRELAMGQASRTVLAWQQARRAPPGQVH
;
A
#
# COMPACT_ATOMS: atom_id res chain seq x y z
N MET A 1 -46.20 -2.70 14.46
CA MET A 1 -44.93 -3.22 15.03
C MET A 1 -44.20 -3.96 13.92
N ALA A 2 -43.57 -3.20 13.02
CA ALA A 2 -42.80 -3.74 11.90
C ALA A 2 -41.33 -3.60 12.30
N ALA A 3 -40.63 -4.73 12.38
CA ALA A 3 -39.21 -4.77 12.68
C ALA A 3 -38.41 -4.23 11.50
N GLU A 4 -37.56 -3.26 11.78
CA GLU A 4 -36.55 -2.74 10.88
C GLU A 4 -35.55 -3.86 10.56
N ASN A 5 -35.53 -4.31 9.30
CA ASN A 5 -34.39 -5.01 8.73
C ASN A 5 -33.24 -4.01 8.63
N GLY A 6 -32.44 -3.90 9.70
CA GLY A 6 -31.13 -3.27 9.66
C GLY A 6 -30.31 -3.91 8.55
N GLY A 7 -30.02 -3.12 7.52
CA GLY A 7 -29.32 -3.57 6.33
C GLY A 7 -27.96 -4.15 6.70
N ARG A 8 -27.77 -5.46 6.45
CA ARG A 8 -26.44 -6.01 6.23
C ARG A 8 -25.82 -5.20 5.09
N GLY A 9 -24.80 -4.40 5.39
CA GLY A 9 -24.02 -3.70 4.36
C GLY A 9 -23.65 -4.70 3.27
N SER A 10 -23.92 -4.34 2.01
CA SER A 10 -23.68 -5.24 0.89
C SER A 10 -22.21 -5.68 0.90
N ASP A 11 -21.97 -6.99 0.94
CA ASP A 11 -20.63 -7.59 0.86
C ASP A 11 -19.97 -7.40 -0.53
N ALA A 12 -20.61 -6.69 -1.46
CA ALA A 12 -20.07 -6.43 -2.78
C ALA A 12 -18.87 -5.48 -2.73
N ILE A 13 -17.81 -5.81 -3.48
CA ILE A 13 -16.71 -4.88 -3.74
C ILE A 13 -17.27 -3.75 -4.63
N PRO A 14 -17.16 -2.46 -4.23
CA PRO A 14 -17.52 -1.34 -5.08
C PRO A 14 -16.87 -1.43 -6.46
N GLU A 15 -17.62 -1.06 -7.50
CA GLU A 15 -17.11 -1.03 -8.86
C GLU A 15 -15.96 -0.04 -9.00
N ASP A 16 -14.98 -0.40 -9.83
CA ASP A 16 -13.86 0.47 -10.15
C ASP A 16 -14.22 1.41 -11.31
N GLY A 17 -14.56 2.65 -10.96
CA GLY A 17 -14.93 3.69 -11.92
C GLY A 17 -13.81 4.09 -12.89
N LEU A 18 -12.57 3.65 -12.66
CA LEU A 18 -11.41 3.96 -13.49
C LEU A 18 -10.93 2.76 -14.33
N ALA A 19 -11.53 1.57 -14.14
CA ALA A 19 -11.12 0.35 -14.81
C ALA A 19 -11.23 0.39 -16.34
N THR A 20 -12.15 1.19 -16.89
CA THR A 20 -12.31 1.38 -18.34
C THR A 20 -11.17 2.16 -18.98
N ARG A 21 -10.47 3.00 -18.20
CA ARG A 21 -9.31 3.79 -18.64
C ARG A 21 -8.02 3.04 -18.40
N VAL A 22 -7.90 2.42 -17.23
CA VAL A 22 -6.73 1.64 -16.83
C VAL A 22 -7.17 0.38 -16.10
N GLY A 23 -7.03 -0.77 -16.76
CA GLY A 23 -7.46 -2.06 -16.20
C GLY A 23 -6.59 -2.57 -15.05
N ALA A 24 -7.13 -3.55 -14.32
CA ALA A 24 -6.57 -4.14 -13.10
C ALA A 24 -5.06 -4.48 -13.16
N GLN A 25 -4.59 -5.10 -14.25
CA GLN A 25 -3.18 -5.48 -14.37
C GLN A 25 -2.25 -4.25 -14.40
N VAL A 26 -2.67 -3.19 -15.09
CA VAL A 26 -1.90 -1.95 -15.21
C VAL A 26 -1.92 -1.17 -13.90
N GLN A 27 -3.04 -1.20 -13.18
CA GLN A 27 -3.13 -0.65 -11.82
C GLN A 27 -2.16 -1.32 -10.85
N ARG A 28 -2.12 -2.66 -10.81
CA ARG A 28 -1.15 -3.40 -10.00
C ARG A 28 0.30 -3.13 -10.45
N ALA A 29 0.53 -2.96 -11.75
CA ALA A 29 1.85 -2.60 -12.28
C ALA A 29 2.29 -1.20 -11.81
N ALA A 30 1.38 -0.23 -11.76
CA ALA A 30 1.66 1.11 -11.22
C ALA A 30 2.10 1.06 -9.75
N ALA A 31 1.41 0.26 -8.92
CA ALA A 31 1.76 0.10 -7.51
C ALA A 31 3.15 -0.52 -7.32
N ARG A 32 3.47 -1.59 -8.07
CA ARG A 32 4.80 -2.22 -8.04
C ARG A 32 5.90 -1.28 -8.56
N MET A 33 5.64 -0.57 -9.65
CA MET A 33 6.58 0.42 -10.17
C MET A 33 6.86 1.54 -9.16
N ALA A 34 5.83 2.02 -8.46
CA ALA A 34 6.00 3.01 -7.40
C ALA A 34 6.83 2.46 -6.22
N GLN A 35 6.61 1.21 -5.81
CA GLN A 35 7.44 0.54 -4.80
C GLN A 35 8.90 0.42 -5.23
N ASP A 36 9.15 -0.09 -6.43
CA ASP A 36 10.51 -0.30 -6.96
C ASP A 36 11.25 1.03 -7.13
N ALA A 37 10.56 2.05 -7.63
CA ALA A 37 11.09 3.40 -7.75
C ALA A 37 11.39 4.00 -6.37
N PHE A 38 10.46 3.87 -5.41
CA PHE A 38 10.67 4.34 -4.03
C PHE A 38 11.92 3.71 -3.39
N ALA A 39 12.06 2.39 -3.48
CA ALA A 39 13.22 1.68 -2.93
C ALA A 39 14.55 2.12 -3.58
N GLN A 40 14.53 2.52 -4.84
CA GLN A 40 15.69 3.07 -5.53
C GLN A 40 15.99 4.51 -5.09
N VAL A 41 15.01 5.43 -5.12
CA VAL A 41 15.23 6.83 -4.70
C VAL A 41 15.60 6.96 -3.23
N PHE A 42 15.11 6.05 -2.38
CA PHE A 42 15.53 5.99 -0.98
C PHE A 42 17.02 5.65 -0.86
N ARG A 43 17.49 4.62 -1.59
CA ARG A 43 18.93 4.27 -1.61
C ARG A 43 19.79 5.36 -2.23
N LEU A 44 19.34 6.00 -3.31
CA LEU A 44 20.04 7.14 -3.92
C LEU A 44 20.17 8.32 -2.93
N SER A 45 19.16 8.53 -2.09
CA SER A 45 19.18 9.59 -1.07
C SER A 45 20.16 9.34 0.07
N VAL A 46 20.50 8.07 0.35
CA VAL A 46 21.35 7.67 1.48
C VAL A 46 22.79 7.39 1.06
N ASN A 47 22.99 6.83 -0.14
CA ASN A 47 24.27 6.24 -0.52
C ASN A 47 25.04 6.99 -1.62
N GLU A 48 24.38 7.86 -2.38
CA GLU A 48 24.99 8.54 -3.52
C GLU A 48 25.32 10.00 -3.24
N ASP A 49 26.33 10.52 -3.94
CA ASP A 49 26.57 11.96 -4.03
C ASP A 49 25.53 12.66 -4.92
N GLU A 50 25.65 13.98 -5.06
CA GLU A 50 24.69 14.78 -5.82
C GLU A 50 24.62 14.38 -7.31
N GLU A 51 25.77 14.11 -7.94
CA GLU A 51 25.82 13.73 -9.36
C GLU A 51 25.30 12.30 -9.61
N GLY A 52 25.65 11.36 -8.74
CA GLY A 52 25.14 9.99 -8.76
C GLY A 52 23.63 9.96 -8.57
N ARG A 53 23.13 10.70 -7.57
CA ARG A 53 21.70 10.84 -7.29
C ARG A 53 20.95 11.43 -8.48
N ALA A 54 21.41 12.55 -9.04
CA ALA A 54 20.76 13.20 -10.17
C ALA A 54 20.65 12.28 -11.40
N ARG A 55 21.74 11.57 -11.75
CA ARG A 55 21.74 10.59 -12.85
C ARG A 55 20.80 9.42 -12.59
N GLY A 56 20.77 8.92 -11.35
CA GLY A 56 19.86 7.84 -10.93
C GLY A 56 18.40 8.25 -11.06
N VAL A 57 18.05 9.45 -10.56
CA VAL A 57 16.70 10.01 -10.66
C VAL A 57 16.29 10.23 -12.11
N GLU A 58 17.17 10.77 -12.96
CA GLU A 58 16.89 10.96 -14.38
C GLU A 58 16.60 9.63 -15.09
N GLY A 59 17.39 8.59 -14.81
CA GLY A 59 17.18 7.25 -15.33
C GLY A 59 15.82 6.66 -14.92
N LEU A 60 15.46 6.78 -13.65
CA LEU A 60 14.17 6.35 -13.11
C LEU A 60 13.01 7.10 -13.77
N GLY A 61 13.09 8.43 -13.81
CA GLY A 61 12.07 9.29 -14.41
C GLY A 61 11.82 8.94 -15.87
N ARG A 62 12.88 8.72 -16.67
CA ARG A 62 12.74 8.27 -18.06
C ARG A 62 12.03 6.92 -18.18
N GLY A 63 12.38 5.94 -17.34
CA GLY A 63 11.73 4.63 -17.35
C GLY A 63 10.24 4.72 -17.04
N MET A 64 9.87 5.49 -16.03
CA MET A 64 8.48 5.69 -15.62
C MET A 64 7.67 6.43 -16.70
N LEU A 65 8.22 7.51 -17.28
CA LEU A 65 7.58 8.24 -18.37
C LEU A 65 7.46 7.40 -19.64
N GLY A 66 8.44 6.54 -19.92
CA GLY A 66 8.36 5.54 -21.00
C GLY A 66 7.15 4.61 -20.83
N TRP A 67 6.97 4.04 -19.63
CA TRP A 67 5.82 3.20 -19.33
C TRP A 67 4.48 3.95 -19.37
N VAL A 68 4.46 5.22 -18.96
CA VAL A 68 3.29 6.08 -19.13
C VAL A 68 2.97 6.26 -20.61
N ALA A 69 3.97 6.53 -21.45
CA ALA A 69 3.79 6.77 -22.89
C ALA A 69 3.20 5.58 -23.65
N GLU A 70 3.39 4.34 -23.16
CA GLU A 70 2.81 3.11 -23.72
C GLU A 70 1.29 2.98 -23.55
N ALA A 71 0.60 3.90 -22.85
CA ALA A 71 -0.85 3.84 -22.74
C ALA A 71 -1.56 4.13 -24.07
N ALA A 72 -2.73 3.53 -24.26
CA ALA A 72 -3.47 3.57 -25.52
C ALA A 72 -3.91 4.99 -25.94
N ASP A 73 -4.22 5.85 -24.97
CA ASP A 73 -4.69 7.21 -25.20
C ASP A 73 -4.24 8.17 -24.08
N GLU A 74 -4.48 9.47 -24.29
CA GLU A 74 -4.12 10.54 -23.34
C GLU A 74 -4.80 10.38 -21.97
N SER A 75 -6.04 9.88 -21.95
CA SER A 75 -6.78 9.67 -20.71
C SER A 75 -6.14 8.57 -19.86
N ALA A 76 -5.72 7.47 -20.49
CA ALA A 76 -5.01 6.39 -19.84
C ALA A 76 -3.58 6.82 -19.43
N ARG A 77 -2.89 7.62 -20.25
CA ARG A 77 -1.56 8.17 -19.90
C ARG A 77 -1.61 9.03 -18.64
N SER A 78 -2.55 9.98 -18.59
CA SER A 78 -2.70 10.86 -17.44
C SER A 78 -3.03 10.10 -16.15
N LEU A 79 -3.94 9.10 -16.23
CA LEU A 79 -4.27 8.27 -15.08
C LEU A 79 -3.10 7.36 -14.64
N ARG A 80 -2.31 6.81 -15.57
CA ARG A 80 -1.09 6.07 -15.22
C ARG A 80 -0.11 6.95 -14.46
N LEU A 81 0.13 8.17 -14.93
CA LEU A 81 1.01 9.12 -14.25
C LEU A 81 0.46 9.50 -12.86
N ALA A 82 -0.84 9.77 -12.75
CA ALA A 82 -1.50 10.05 -11.48
C ALA A 82 -1.29 8.94 -10.45
N MET A 83 -1.48 7.67 -10.84
CA MET A 83 -1.25 6.52 -9.95
C MET A 83 0.22 6.39 -9.55
N LEU A 84 1.18 6.59 -10.46
CA LEU A 84 2.61 6.54 -10.11
C LEU A 84 2.96 7.61 -9.08
N MET A 85 2.51 8.85 -9.30
CA MET A 85 2.77 9.96 -8.38
C MET A 85 2.08 9.75 -7.04
N ALA A 86 0.83 9.28 -7.03
CA ALA A 86 0.11 8.95 -5.79
C ALA A 86 0.80 7.83 -5.01
N GLY A 87 1.34 6.83 -5.71
CA GLY A 87 2.11 5.74 -5.10
C GLY A 87 3.40 6.24 -4.47
N LEU A 88 4.18 7.02 -5.20
CA LEU A 88 5.43 7.63 -4.73
C LEU A 88 5.20 8.54 -3.51
N ASP A 89 4.16 9.37 -3.54
CA ASP A 89 3.79 10.24 -2.42
C ASP A 89 3.40 9.43 -1.18
N GLN A 90 2.58 8.39 -1.32
CA GLN A 90 2.19 7.52 -0.22
C GLN A 90 3.39 6.77 0.40
N TRP A 91 4.30 6.26 -0.42
CA TRP A 91 5.55 5.66 0.07
C TRP A 91 6.41 6.66 0.84
N GLY A 92 6.62 7.85 0.26
CA GLY A 92 7.39 8.92 0.88
C GLY A 92 6.81 9.38 2.21
N LEU A 93 5.49 9.52 2.29
CA LEU A 93 4.77 9.90 3.49
C LEU A 93 4.86 8.83 4.58
N ALA A 94 4.70 7.56 4.20
CA ALA A 94 4.77 6.44 5.12
C ALA A 94 6.15 6.34 5.79
N TYR A 95 7.23 6.38 4.99
CA TYR A 95 8.59 6.29 5.50
C TYR A 95 9.02 7.54 6.25
N SER A 96 8.70 8.74 5.75
CA SER A 96 9.05 9.98 6.46
C SER A 96 8.42 10.03 7.85
N ARG A 97 7.19 9.53 8.01
CA ARG A 97 6.54 9.44 9.32
C ARG A 97 7.11 8.33 10.20
N ALA A 98 7.34 7.13 9.63
CA ALA A 98 7.84 5.99 10.39
C ALA A 98 9.26 6.21 10.93
N PHE A 99 10.13 6.82 10.13
CA PHE A 99 11.55 7.04 10.44
C PHE A 99 11.87 8.50 10.81
N ARG A 100 10.86 9.35 10.99
CA ARG A 100 11.00 10.79 11.34
C ARG A 100 11.95 11.55 10.39
N LEU A 101 11.92 11.21 9.10
CA LEU A 101 12.77 11.83 8.09
C LEU A 101 12.26 13.24 7.77
N GLN A 102 13.17 14.19 7.63
CA GLN A 102 12.83 15.55 7.17
C GLN A 102 12.53 15.58 5.68
N ALA A 103 13.28 14.82 4.88
CA ALA A 103 13.12 14.74 3.44
C ALA A 103 13.73 13.44 2.89
N ILE A 104 13.29 13.08 1.68
CA ILE A 104 13.92 12.06 0.84
C ILE A 104 14.30 12.78 -0.47
N PRO A 105 15.50 13.38 -0.56
CA PRO A 105 15.85 14.29 -1.67
C PRO A 105 15.58 13.73 -3.06
N ALA A 106 16.00 12.49 -3.33
CA ALA A 106 15.81 11.89 -4.66
C ALA A 106 14.32 11.60 -4.98
N LEU A 107 13.46 11.46 -3.97
CA LEU A 107 12.01 11.34 -4.18
C LEU A 107 11.42 12.68 -4.63
N THR A 108 11.81 13.80 -4.00
CA THR A 108 11.39 15.14 -4.40
C THR A 108 11.85 15.46 -5.82
N GLU A 109 13.11 15.15 -6.13
CA GLU A 109 13.68 15.32 -7.47
C GLU A 109 12.91 14.48 -8.52
N LEU A 110 12.60 13.21 -8.21
CA LEU A 110 11.82 12.33 -9.11
C LEU A 110 10.39 12.86 -9.34
N LEU A 111 9.69 13.26 -8.28
CA LEU A 111 8.34 13.84 -8.40
C LEU A 111 8.36 15.12 -9.24
N GLY A 112 9.39 15.95 -9.11
CA GLY A 112 9.61 17.11 -9.96
C GLY A 112 9.83 16.71 -11.42
N ALA A 113 10.74 15.77 -11.69
CA ALA A 113 11.07 15.31 -13.03
C ALA A 113 9.85 14.72 -13.78
N LEU A 114 8.93 14.07 -13.07
CA LEU A 114 7.70 13.54 -13.64
C LEU A 114 6.70 14.63 -14.09
N ARG A 115 6.83 15.87 -13.59
CA ARG A 115 5.98 17.02 -13.95
C ARG A 115 6.62 17.99 -14.94
N VAL A 116 7.96 18.03 -15.04
CA VAL A 116 8.70 19.03 -15.85
C VAL A 116 8.25 19.11 -17.32
N GLY A 117 7.77 18.00 -17.89
CA GLY A 117 7.36 17.93 -19.30
C GLY A 117 5.88 18.27 -19.56
N LEU A 118 5.07 18.53 -18.54
CA LEU A 118 3.63 18.71 -18.70
C LEU A 118 3.26 20.14 -19.09
N ASP A 119 2.42 20.28 -20.10
CA ASP A 119 1.77 21.56 -20.41
C ASP A 119 0.64 21.89 -19.40
N PRO A 120 0.11 23.13 -19.38
CA PRO A 120 -0.94 23.49 -18.43
C PRO A 120 -2.24 22.66 -18.51
N ARG A 121 -2.57 22.08 -19.67
CA ARG A 121 -3.74 21.22 -19.84
C ARG A 121 -3.46 19.82 -19.32
N GLU A 122 -2.26 19.30 -19.59
CA GLU A 122 -1.82 18.01 -19.07
C GLU A 122 -1.72 18.05 -17.54
N GLU A 123 -1.21 19.14 -16.97
CA GLU A 123 -1.13 19.37 -15.53
C GLU A 123 -2.53 19.38 -14.89
N ALA A 124 -3.48 20.12 -15.48
CA ALA A 124 -4.86 20.17 -14.98
C ALA A 124 -5.56 18.80 -15.06
N ARG A 125 -5.28 18.01 -16.10
CA ARG A 125 -5.82 16.64 -16.23
C ARG A 125 -5.20 15.71 -15.20
N LEU A 126 -3.88 15.81 -14.98
CA LEU A 126 -3.17 15.06 -13.95
C LEU A 126 -3.77 15.33 -12.56
N GLU A 127 -4.03 16.59 -12.22
CA GLU A 127 -4.65 16.97 -10.94
C GLU A 127 -6.05 16.37 -10.77
N GLN A 128 -6.86 16.37 -11.83
CA GLN A 128 -8.18 15.74 -11.83
C GLN A 128 -8.08 14.23 -11.63
N ASP A 129 -7.16 13.57 -12.31
CA ASP A 129 -6.96 12.13 -12.19
C ASP A 129 -6.41 11.72 -10.83
N PHE A 130 -5.51 12.53 -10.26
CA PHE A 130 -4.99 12.35 -8.91
C PHE A 130 -6.13 12.41 -7.89
N ALA A 131 -7.02 13.40 -8.00
CA ALA A 131 -8.21 13.49 -7.15
C ALA A 131 -9.20 12.35 -7.41
N ALA A 132 -9.35 11.91 -8.66
CA ALA A 132 -10.25 10.83 -9.04
C ALA A 132 -9.86 9.48 -8.41
N VAL A 133 -8.56 9.22 -8.24
CA VAL A 133 -8.09 8.01 -7.54
C VAL A 133 -8.68 7.93 -6.14
N ASP A 134 -8.73 9.02 -5.38
CA ASP A 134 -9.23 9.01 -3.99
C ASP A 134 -10.74 9.32 -3.86
N ALA A 135 -11.39 9.76 -4.93
CA ALA A 135 -12.81 10.18 -4.90
C ALA A 135 -13.79 9.08 -4.48
N ALA A 136 -13.47 7.81 -4.71
CA ALA A 136 -14.27 6.66 -4.29
C ALA A 136 -13.39 5.49 -3.87
N GLU A 137 -13.88 4.66 -2.93
CA GLU A 137 -13.15 3.48 -2.46
C GLU A 137 -12.77 2.52 -3.60
N GLY A 138 -13.70 2.29 -4.53
CA GLY A 138 -13.53 1.39 -5.67
C GLY A 138 -12.63 1.92 -6.78
N ASN A 139 -12.41 3.23 -6.87
CA ASN A 139 -11.57 3.81 -7.92
C ASN A 139 -10.13 3.32 -7.77
N ALA A 140 -9.59 2.76 -8.86
CA ALA A 140 -8.27 2.18 -8.92
C ALA A 140 -8.01 1.17 -7.77
N ILE A 141 -9.01 0.32 -7.48
CA ILE A 141 -8.98 -0.53 -6.28
C ILE A 141 -7.81 -1.53 -6.31
N ASP A 142 -7.46 -2.07 -7.47
CA ASP A 142 -6.34 -2.99 -7.63
C ASP A 142 -5.00 -2.29 -7.33
N PHE A 143 -4.86 -1.02 -7.72
CA PHE A 143 -3.71 -0.19 -7.37
C PHE A 143 -3.64 0.04 -5.86
N LYS A 144 -4.75 0.45 -5.23
CA LYS A 144 -4.81 0.71 -3.79
C LYS A 144 -4.52 -0.54 -2.95
N ILE A 145 -5.06 -1.70 -3.33
CA ILE A 145 -4.81 -2.97 -2.64
C ILE A 145 -3.32 -3.29 -2.69
N GLU A 146 -2.73 -3.33 -3.88
CA GLU A 146 -1.33 -3.69 -4.08
C GLU A 146 -0.40 -2.71 -3.35
N LEU A 147 -0.63 -1.40 -3.50
CA LEU A 147 0.17 -0.36 -2.89
C LEU A 147 0.15 -0.42 -1.35
N ARG A 148 -1.06 -0.51 -0.76
CA ARG A 148 -1.21 -0.51 0.70
C ARG A 148 -0.62 -1.78 1.31
N ARG A 149 -0.84 -2.94 0.69
CA ARG A 149 -0.21 -4.20 1.13
C ARG A 149 1.31 -4.03 1.14
N ALA A 150 1.89 -3.54 0.06
CA ALA A 150 3.33 -3.37 -0.06
C ALA A 150 3.90 -2.42 1.01
N ILE A 151 3.25 -1.27 1.23
CA ILE A 151 3.67 -0.30 2.25
C ILE A 151 3.57 -0.90 3.66
N HIS A 152 2.42 -1.51 4.01
CA HIS A 152 2.23 -2.06 5.36
C HIS A 152 3.21 -3.19 5.66
N MET A 153 3.45 -4.08 4.68
CA MET A 153 4.41 -5.17 4.85
C MET A 153 5.84 -4.64 4.95
N ALA A 154 6.22 -3.63 4.16
CA ALA A 154 7.55 -3.03 4.26
C ALA A 154 7.77 -2.37 5.63
N LEU A 155 6.78 -1.65 6.16
CA LEU A 155 6.85 -1.08 7.50
C LEU A 155 6.90 -2.17 8.58
N TRP A 156 6.11 -3.24 8.47
CA TRP A 156 6.18 -4.36 9.40
C TRP A 156 7.57 -5.03 9.37
N HIS A 157 8.12 -5.28 8.18
CA HIS A 157 9.47 -5.83 8.03
C HIS A 157 10.53 -4.93 8.63
N ALA A 158 10.44 -3.61 8.43
CA ALA A 158 11.35 -2.67 9.08
C ALA A 158 11.22 -2.69 10.60
N MET A 159 9.99 -2.71 11.13
CA MET A 159 9.70 -2.78 12.57
C MET A 159 10.33 -4.01 13.22
N ILE A 160 10.23 -5.18 12.60
CA ILE A 160 10.78 -6.43 13.15
C ILE A 160 12.29 -6.57 12.95
N ALA A 161 12.89 -5.75 12.08
CA ALA A 161 14.33 -5.70 11.85
C ALA A 161 15.04 -4.68 12.75
N CYS A 162 14.29 -3.84 13.49
CA CYS A 162 14.87 -2.89 14.44
C CYS A 162 15.47 -3.61 15.66
N ASP A 163 16.69 -3.20 16.04
CA ASP A 163 17.31 -3.58 17.31
C ASP A 163 16.95 -2.60 18.45
N GLU A 164 16.52 -1.39 18.11
CA GLU A 164 16.16 -0.35 19.08
C GLU A 164 14.65 -0.27 19.32
N ARG A 165 14.24 -0.35 20.58
CA ARG A 165 12.82 -0.28 20.97
C ARG A 165 12.15 1.02 20.55
N GLU A 166 12.85 2.15 20.66
CA GLU A 166 12.27 3.45 20.32
C GLU A 166 11.91 3.52 18.82
N GLU A 167 12.85 3.08 17.96
CA GLU A 167 12.64 3.02 16.51
C GLU A 167 11.49 2.05 16.16
N ALA A 168 11.53 0.84 16.70
CA ALA A 168 10.49 -0.17 16.46
C ALA A 168 9.11 0.34 16.91
N THR A 169 9.04 1.04 18.05
CA THR A 169 7.79 1.65 18.56
C THR A 169 7.29 2.76 17.64
N ALA A 170 8.17 3.60 17.09
CA ALA A 170 7.79 4.65 16.15
C ALA A 170 7.16 4.07 14.87
N ILE A 171 7.77 3.00 14.33
CA ILE A 171 7.24 2.30 13.15
C ILE A 171 5.91 1.60 13.49
N LEU A 172 5.81 0.94 14.64
CA LEU A 172 4.57 0.32 15.12
C LEU A 172 3.42 1.32 15.16
N VAL A 173 3.63 2.47 15.79
CA VAL A 173 2.62 3.53 15.92
C VAL A 173 2.20 4.01 14.54
N GLN A 174 3.14 4.22 13.62
CA GLN A 174 2.82 4.67 12.27
C GLN A 174 2.04 3.60 11.48
N LEU A 175 2.47 2.34 11.51
CA LEU A 175 1.77 1.22 10.87
C LEU A 175 0.36 1.03 11.43
N GLY A 176 0.21 1.04 12.75
CA GLY A 176 -1.09 0.94 13.43
C GLY A 176 -2.03 2.09 13.03
N ARG A 177 -1.53 3.32 12.98
CA ARG A 177 -2.31 4.49 12.53
C ARG A 177 -2.77 4.37 11.08
N MET A 178 -1.92 3.84 10.19
CA MET A 178 -2.28 3.63 8.79
C MET A 178 -3.39 2.59 8.66
N LEU A 179 -3.24 1.45 9.34
CA LEU A 179 -4.22 0.37 9.34
C LEU A 179 -5.57 0.81 9.94
N PHE A 180 -5.54 1.47 11.10
CA PHE A 180 -6.75 2.06 11.69
C PHE A 180 -7.39 3.08 10.73
N GLY A 181 -6.58 3.97 10.15
CA GLY A 181 -7.02 4.98 9.21
C GLY A 181 -7.74 4.40 7.99
N LEU A 182 -7.38 3.21 7.51
CA LEU A 182 -8.07 2.58 6.38
C LEU A 182 -9.57 2.45 6.60
N THR A 183 -9.97 2.04 7.80
CA THR A 183 -11.38 1.81 8.11
C THR A 183 -12.22 3.08 8.17
N ARG A 184 -11.56 4.23 8.38
CA ARG A 184 -12.18 5.55 8.34
C ARG A 184 -12.28 6.12 6.93
N HIS A 185 -11.22 5.97 6.12
CA HIS A 185 -11.18 6.50 4.76
C HIS A 185 -11.86 5.58 3.73
N MET A 186 -11.95 4.29 4.04
CA MET A 186 -12.62 3.27 3.25
C MET A 186 -13.58 2.48 4.14
N PRO A 187 -14.73 3.04 4.54
CA PRO A 187 -15.70 2.35 5.40
C PRO A 187 -16.16 0.99 4.87
N THR A 188 -16.20 0.81 3.55
CA THR A 188 -16.70 -0.42 2.89
C THR A 188 -15.60 -1.47 2.72
N LEU A 189 -14.40 -1.06 2.29
CA LEU A 189 -13.30 -1.94 1.91
C LEU A 189 -12.11 -1.94 2.87
N GLY A 190 -11.97 -0.90 3.70
CA GLY A 190 -10.79 -0.68 4.54
C GLY A 190 -10.52 -1.85 5.48
N TRP A 191 -11.56 -2.42 6.08
CA TRP A 191 -11.44 -3.59 6.97
C TRP A 191 -10.86 -4.81 6.24
N ARG A 192 -11.13 -4.97 4.93
CA ARG A 192 -10.59 -6.09 4.12
C ARG A 192 -9.09 -5.94 3.92
N LEU A 193 -8.61 -4.71 3.72
CA LEU A 193 -7.18 -4.39 3.61
C LEU A 193 -6.45 -4.60 4.95
N VAL A 194 -7.10 -4.28 6.06
CA VAL A 194 -6.58 -4.61 7.39
C VAL A 194 -6.49 -6.13 7.55
N ALA A 195 -7.57 -6.86 7.26
CA ALA A 195 -7.59 -8.32 7.35
C ALA A 195 -6.47 -8.98 6.53
N ASP A 196 -6.26 -8.47 5.31
CA ASP A 196 -5.25 -8.94 4.39
C ASP A 196 -3.81 -8.70 4.90
N THR A 197 -3.57 -7.53 5.50
CA THR A 197 -2.28 -7.23 6.14
C THR A 197 -2.05 -8.16 7.34
N LEU A 198 -3.05 -8.33 8.20
CA LEU A 198 -2.95 -9.21 9.38
C LEU A 198 -2.69 -10.67 8.98
N ALA A 199 -3.41 -11.18 7.97
CA ALA A 199 -3.18 -12.52 7.45
C ALA A 199 -1.76 -12.67 6.88
N SER A 200 -1.27 -11.67 6.15
CA SER A 200 0.08 -11.68 5.57
C SER A 200 1.15 -11.75 6.67
N ILE A 201 1.02 -10.93 7.71
CA ILE A 201 1.91 -10.96 8.88
C ILE A 201 1.87 -12.35 9.55
N GLN A 202 0.67 -12.87 9.85
CA GLN A 202 0.52 -14.18 10.48
C GLN A 202 1.14 -15.31 9.65
N ILE A 203 0.96 -15.28 8.33
CA ILE A 203 1.55 -16.25 7.42
C ILE A 203 3.08 -16.19 7.51
N HIS A 204 3.69 -15.01 7.43
CA HIS A 204 5.14 -14.86 7.54
C HIS A 204 5.70 -15.29 8.91
N CYS A 205 4.99 -15.00 10.01
CA CYS A 205 5.37 -15.52 11.32
C CYS A 205 5.37 -17.06 11.35
N LEU A 206 4.40 -17.69 10.69
CA LEU A 206 4.25 -19.15 10.65
C LEU A 206 5.14 -19.86 9.61
N SER A 207 5.45 -19.21 8.49
CA SER A 207 6.20 -19.81 7.39
C SER A 207 7.70 -19.63 7.55
N ASP A 208 8.11 -18.44 7.96
CA ASP A 208 9.50 -17.99 7.90
C ASP A 208 10.10 -17.87 9.31
N GLY A 209 9.29 -18.08 10.35
CA GLY A 209 9.71 -17.90 11.74
C GLY A 209 9.99 -16.44 12.11
N LEU A 210 9.55 -15.49 11.28
CA LEU A 210 9.73 -14.07 11.54
C LEU A 210 8.98 -13.65 12.81
N ALA A 211 9.55 -12.69 13.55
CA ALA A 211 8.99 -12.21 14.81
C ALA A 211 8.69 -13.31 15.85
N GLY A 212 9.48 -14.40 15.85
CA GLY A 212 9.32 -15.51 16.78
C GLY A 212 9.79 -15.23 18.22
N GLU A 213 10.66 -14.22 18.41
CA GLU A 213 11.25 -13.90 19.70
C GLU A 213 11.61 -12.41 19.83
N GLY A 214 12.00 -12.02 21.06
CA GLY A 214 12.54 -10.70 21.37
C GLY A 214 11.61 -9.53 21.04
N LEU A 215 12.23 -8.40 20.71
CA LEU A 215 11.53 -7.15 20.39
C LEU A 215 10.58 -7.31 19.19
N ALA A 216 10.97 -8.06 18.17
CA ALA A 216 10.15 -8.30 16.98
C ALA A 216 8.80 -8.96 17.32
N ARG A 217 8.81 -9.95 18.21
CA ARG A 217 7.58 -10.58 18.71
C ARG A 217 6.74 -9.59 19.50
N GLU A 218 7.34 -8.90 20.47
CA GLU A 218 6.65 -7.93 21.32
C GLU A 218 5.96 -6.83 20.50
N MET A 219 6.62 -6.30 19.48
CA MET A 219 6.06 -5.26 18.61
C MET A 219 4.92 -5.80 17.74
N THR A 220 5.07 -7.02 17.22
CA THR A 220 4.00 -7.66 16.44
C THR A 220 2.77 -7.92 17.31
N GLU A 221 2.94 -8.46 18.53
CA GLU A 221 1.83 -8.66 19.47
C GLU A 221 1.17 -7.32 19.86
N SER A 222 1.98 -6.29 20.09
CA SER A 222 1.49 -4.94 20.42
C SER A 222 0.68 -4.32 19.28
N LEU A 223 1.09 -4.52 18.01
CA LEU A 223 0.33 -4.08 16.85
C LEU A 223 -1.06 -4.73 16.81
N PHE A 224 -1.13 -6.06 17.01
CA PHE A 224 -2.40 -6.79 16.99
C PHE A 224 -3.29 -6.37 18.16
N ALA A 225 -2.72 -6.20 19.35
CA ALA A 225 -3.44 -5.71 20.53
C ALA A 225 -4.00 -4.30 20.31
N ALA A 226 -3.20 -3.38 19.76
CA ALA A 226 -3.65 -2.03 19.44
C ALA A 226 -4.80 -2.04 18.42
N LEU A 227 -4.68 -2.82 17.34
CA LEU A 227 -5.76 -2.93 16.34
C LEU A 227 -7.02 -3.55 16.93
N HIS A 228 -6.89 -4.52 17.83
CA HIS A 228 -8.03 -5.09 18.53
C HIS A 228 -8.75 -4.07 19.42
N GLN A 229 -8.01 -3.16 20.06
CA GLN A 229 -8.59 -2.14 20.94
C GLN A 229 -9.20 -0.97 20.16
N GLU A 230 -8.51 -0.52 19.12
CA GLU A 230 -8.85 0.74 18.43
C GLU A 230 -9.87 0.57 17.30
N LEU A 231 -9.92 -0.59 16.62
CA LEU A 231 -10.85 -0.77 15.50
C LEU A 231 -12.31 -0.79 15.98
N PRO A 232 -13.24 -0.18 15.20
CA PRO A 232 -14.68 -0.30 15.44
C PRO A 232 -15.09 -1.78 15.52
N GLU A 233 -15.99 -2.12 16.45
CA GLU A 233 -16.32 -3.51 16.80
C GLU A 233 -16.72 -4.36 15.59
N GLU A 234 -17.66 -3.88 14.77
CA GLU A 234 -18.10 -4.60 13.57
C GLU A 234 -16.94 -4.86 12.59
N GLN A 235 -16.15 -3.83 12.29
CA GLN A 235 -15.03 -3.94 11.36
C GLN A 235 -13.90 -4.80 11.92
N ARG A 236 -13.67 -4.76 13.24
CA ARG A 236 -12.71 -5.60 13.94
C ARG A 236 -13.08 -7.07 13.81
N GLU A 237 -14.33 -7.44 14.06
CA GLU A 237 -14.80 -8.82 13.92
C GLU A 237 -14.67 -9.33 12.49
N LEU A 238 -15.07 -8.51 11.51
CA LEU A 238 -14.93 -8.83 10.09
C LEU A 238 -13.46 -9.02 9.71
N ALA A 239 -12.58 -8.10 10.11
CA ALA A 239 -11.17 -8.14 9.75
C ALA A 239 -10.44 -9.33 10.39
N MET A 240 -10.61 -9.53 11.69
CA MET A 240 -9.97 -10.64 12.42
C MET A 240 -10.50 -12.00 11.96
N GLY A 241 -11.81 -12.11 11.72
CA GLY A 241 -12.44 -13.31 11.21
C GLY A 241 -11.95 -13.66 9.80
N GLN A 242 -11.84 -12.67 8.90
CA GLN A 242 -11.32 -12.88 7.56
C GLN A 242 -9.82 -13.23 7.57
N ALA A 243 -9.01 -12.53 8.36
CA ALA A 243 -7.59 -12.84 8.49
C ALA A 243 -7.37 -14.30 8.94
N SER A 244 -8.11 -14.73 9.96
CA SER A 244 -8.06 -16.11 10.48
C SER A 244 -8.44 -17.13 9.43
N ARG A 245 -9.51 -16.89 8.65
CA ARG A 245 -9.92 -17.77 7.55
C ARG A 245 -8.84 -17.89 6.47
N THR A 246 -8.21 -16.78 6.09
CA THR A 246 -7.13 -16.76 5.11
C THR A 246 -5.93 -17.59 5.58
N VAL A 247 -5.51 -17.43 6.84
CA VAL A 247 -4.40 -18.22 7.42
C VAL A 247 -4.74 -19.71 7.46
N LEU A 248 -5.97 -20.08 7.86
CA LEU A 248 -6.40 -21.47 7.89
C LEU A 248 -6.42 -22.10 6.49
N ALA A 249 -6.96 -21.39 5.50
CA ALA A 249 -6.97 -21.85 4.11
C ALA A 249 -5.56 -22.07 3.58
N TRP A 250 -4.63 -21.15 3.87
CA TRP A 250 -3.22 -21.29 3.52
C TRP A 250 -2.56 -22.51 4.20
N GLN A 251 -2.80 -22.73 5.49
CA GLN A 251 -2.29 -23.91 6.21
C GLN A 251 -2.82 -25.22 5.62
N GLN A 252 -4.10 -25.26 5.25
CA GLN A 252 -4.71 -26.41 4.60
C GLN A 252 -4.08 -26.69 3.24
N ALA A 253 -3.89 -25.65 2.41
CA ALA A 253 -3.23 -25.77 1.12
C ALA A 253 -1.78 -26.29 1.24
N ARG A 254 -1.05 -25.91 2.30
CA ARG A 254 0.30 -26.45 2.58
C ARG A 254 0.32 -27.91 3.03
N ARG A 255 -0.76 -28.39 3.65
CA ARG A 255 -0.87 -29.78 4.13
C ARG A 255 -1.41 -30.74 3.07
N ALA A 256 -2.06 -30.23 2.03
CA ALA A 256 -2.55 -31.04 0.93
C ALA A 256 -1.36 -31.66 0.16
N PRO A 257 -1.30 -33.00 0.03
CA PRO A 257 -0.26 -33.63 -0.77
C PRO A 257 -0.42 -33.23 -2.25
N PRO A 258 0.69 -33.09 -3.01
CA PRO A 258 0.61 -32.80 -4.44
C PRO A 258 0.01 -34.01 -5.16
N GLY A 259 -1.31 -34.00 -5.42
CA GLY A 259 -1.95 -35.04 -6.21
C GLY A 259 -3.37 -35.48 -5.87
N GLN A 260 -4.18 -34.71 -5.12
CA GLN A 260 -5.62 -34.98 -5.04
C GLN A 260 -6.42 -33.78 -5.51
N VAL A 261 -6.44 -33.60 -6.83
CA VAL A 261 -7.58 -32.98 -7.52
C VAL A 261 -8.41 -34.16 -8.02
N HIS A 262 -9.57 -34.37 -7.40
CA HIS A 262 -10.61 -35.25 -7.92
C HIS A 262 -11.58 -34.45 -8.77
#